data_AF-A0A3N6PXN4-F1
#
_entry.id   AF-A0A3N6PXN4-F1
#
_cell.length_a   1.000
_cell.length_b   1.000
_cell.length_c   1.000
_cell.angle_alpha   90.00
_cell.angle_beta   90.00
_cell.angle_gamma   90.00
#
_symmetry.space_group_name_H-M   'P 1'
#
loop_
_entity.id
_entity.type
_entity.pdbx_description
1 polymer ?
#
loop_
_entity_poly.entity_id
_entity_poly.type
_entity_poly.pdbx_seq_one_letter_code
_entity_poly.pdbx_strand_id
1 'polypeptide(L)'
;MYIDNHRFLRTVSDVPQKFAGGSAALCSLVQSLDAGLGIQHAGNTQSFLQEMHSYMSPRHRQFIVAIWSGPSIKQFIIDHQQSHPALCDLYNHCVEELMNFRKQHLAIAAQYILQQAPKEQRGTGGTNFVPFLKKVEAQTKANLISNVV
;
A
#
# COMPACT_ATOMS: atom_id res chain seq x y z
N MET A 1 -29.02 -5.89 15.12
CA MET A 1 -29.20 -4.73 14.23
C MET A 1 -28.59 -5.12 12.89
N TYR A 2 -29.40 -5.62 11.95
CA TYR A 2 -28.95 -5.99 10.60
C TYR A 2 -28.73 -4.70 9.80
N ILE A 3 -27.50 -4.41 9.42
CA ILE A 3 -27.20 -3.33 8.48
C ILE A 3 -27.20 -3.95 7.08
N ASP A 4 -28.24 -3.63 6.31
CA ASP A 4 -28.39 -4.06 4.92
C ASP A 4 -27.37 -3.30 4.05
N ASN A 5 -26.48 -4.03 3.38
CA ASN A 5 -25.26 -3.51 2.75
C ASN A 5 -25.48 -2.96 1.32
N HIS A 6 -26.68 -2.47 1.01
CA HIS A 6 -27.03 -2.01 -0.33
C HIS A 6 -27.34 -0.51 -0.31
N ARG A 7 -26.34 0.33 -0.62
CA ARG A 7 -26.58 1.76 -0.88
C ARG A 7 -27.11 1.94 -2.29
N PHE A 8 -28.40 2.29 -2.39
CA PHE A 8 -29.02 2.76 -3.62
C PHE A 8 -28.62 4.21 -3.87
N LEU A 9 -27.84 4.48 -4.91
CA LEU A 9 -27.77 5.83 -5.48
C LEU A 9 -28.93 5.96 -6.48
N ARG A 10 -30.16 6.00 -5.94
CA ARG A 10 -31.42 5.85 -6.68
C ARG A 10 -31.64 6.89 -7.79
N THR A 11 -30.91 8.00 -7.76
CA THR A 11 -30.96 9.05 -8.80
C THR A 11 -29.92 8.88 -9.92
N VAL A 12 -29.00 7.91 -9.79
CA VAL A 12 -27.86 7.72 -10.71
C VAL A 12 -27.87 6.31 -11.34
N SER A 13 -28.37 5.30 -10.63
CA SER A 13 -28.45 3.93 -11.14
C SER A 13 -29.65 3.19 -10.55
N ASP A 14 -30.39 2.50 -11.42
CA ASP A 14 -31.50 1.62 -11.03
C ASP A 14 -31.02 0.25 -10.49
N VAL A 15 -29.75 -0.07 -10.68
CA VAL A 15 -29.12 -1.30 -10.17
C VAL A 15 -28.23 -1.00 -8.96
N PRO A 16 -28.30 -1.79 -7.86
CA PRO A 16 -27.41 -1.63 -6.72
C PRO A 16 -25.94 -1.67 -7.12
N GLN A 17 -25.17 -0.67 -6.66
CA GLN A 17 -23.74 -0.59 -6.89
C GLN A 17 -22.98 -0.92 -5.61
N LYS A 18 -21.87 -1.63 -5.75
CA LYS A 18 -20.99 -1.96 -4.63
C LYS A 18 -19.71 -1.14 -4.75
N PHE A 19 -19.42 -0.40 -3.70
CA PHE A 19 -18.20 0.38 -3.56
C PHE A 19 -17.43 -0.09 -2.32
N ALA A 20 -16.10 -0.05 -2.39
CA ALA A 20 -15.27 -0.34 -1.24
C ALA A 20 -15.49 0.72 -0.14
N GLY A 21 -15.44 0.28 1.12
CA GLY A 21 -15.37 1.22 2.24
C GLY A 21 -14.00 1.89 2.30
N GLY A 22 -13.91 3.00 3.05
CA GLY A 22 -12.67 3.74 3.22
C GLY A 22 -11.59 2.88 3.90
N SER A 23 -10.36 2.93 3.40
CA SER A 23 -9.21 2.26 4.02
C SER A 23 -7.93 3.08 3.81
N ALA A 24 -6.89 2.75 4.59
CA ALA A 24 -5.59 3.39 4.45
C ALA A 24 -4.93 3.14 3.07
N ALA A 25 -5.39 2.16 2.29
CA ALA A 25 -4.94 1.95 0.92
C ALA A 25 -5.31 3.12 -0.02
N LEU A 26 -6.23 4.02 0.38
CA LEU A 26 -6.53 5.27 -0.32
C LEU A 26 -5.48 6.37 -0.07
N CYS A 27 -4.51 6.15 0.82
CA CYS A 27 -3.45 7.11 1.11
C CYS A 27 -2.47 7.20 -0.07
N SER A 28 -2.59 8.27 -0.86
CA SER A 28 -1.72 8.49 -2.02
C SER A 28 -0.26 8.70 -1.64
N LEU A 29 0.04 9.21 -0.43
CA LEU A 29 1.41 9.40 0.04
C LEU A 29 2.16 8.07 0.12
N VAL A 30 1.60 7.07 0.80
CA VAL A 30 2.24 5.75 0.97
C VAL A 30 2.42 5.06 -0.39
N GLN A 31 1.41 5.14 -1.27
CA GLN A 31 1.51 4.57 -2.62
C GLN A 31 2.52 5.31 -3.51
N SER A 32 2.75 6.61 -3.28
CA SER A 32 3.79 7.38 -3.98
C SER A 32 5.19 7.02 -3.49
N LEU A 33 5.34 6.75 -2.18
CA LEU A 33 6.60 6.24 -1.61
C LEU A 33 6.93 4.86 -2.17
N ASP A 34 5.94 3.97 -2.28
CA ASP A 34 6.13 2.67 -2.93
C ASP A 34 6.61 2.83 -4.37
N ALA A 35 5.98 3.72 -5.13
CA ALA A 35 6.39 4.01 -6.50
C ALA A 35 7.83 4.54 -6.58
N GLY A 36 8.17 5.53 -5.76
CA GLY A 36 9.50 6.17 -5.78
C GLY A 36 10.62 5.22 -5.35
N LEU A 37 10.38 4.40 -4.32
CA LEU A 37 11.33 3.39 -3.86
C LEU A 37 11.31 2.12 -4.73
N GLY A 38 10.44 2.03 -5.73
CA GLY A 38 10.33 0.86 -6.61
C GLY A 38 9.82 -0.39 -5.90
N ILE A 39 9.01 -0.24 -4.85
CA ILE A 39 8.41 -1.35 -4.11
C ILE A 39 7.28 -1.95 -4.94
N GLN A 40 7.55 -3.11 -5.52
CA GLN A 40 6.56 -3.86 -6.28
C GLN A 40 5.78 -4.81 -5.37
N HIS A 41 4.46 -4.62 -5.37
CA HIS A 41 3.51 -5.55 -4.78
C HIS A 41 3.16 -6.66 -5.79
N ALA A 42 2.67 -7.81 -5.31
CA ALA A 42 2.34 -8.94 -6.19
C ALA A 42 1.07 -9.70 -5.77
N GLY A 43 0.41 -10.29 -6.77
CA GLY A 43 -0.85 -11.04 -6.63
C GLY A 43 -1.97 -10.15 -6.09
N ASN A 44 -2.80 -10.70 -5.21
CA ASN A 44 -3.98 -10.00 -4.66
C ASN A 44 -3.65 -8.67 -3.98
N THR A 45 -2.42 -8.48 -3.46
CA THR A 45 -2.00 -7.20 -2.86
C THR A 45 -1.94 -6.10 -3.91
N GLN A 46 -1.33 -6.38 -5.06
CA GLN A 46 -1.22 -5.42 -6.14
C GLN A 46 -2.59 -5.09 -6.72
N SER A 47 -3.39 -6.12 -7.01
CA SER A 47 -4.74 -5.94 -7.56
C SER A 47 -5.61 -5.07 -6.65
N PHE A 48 -5.58 -5.30 -5.34
CA PHE A 48 -6.31 -4.47 -4.38
C PHE A 48 -5.80 -3.02 -4.35
N LEU A 49 -4.49 -2.79 -4.28
CA LEU A 49 -3.93 -1.43 -4.24
C LEU A 49 -4.19 -0.65 -5.54
N GLN A 50 -4.17 -1.32 -6.69
CA GLN A 50 -4.53 -0.75 -7.99
C GLN A 50 -6.02 -0.43 -8.06
N GLU A 51 -6.90 -1.30 -7.56
CA GLU A 51 -8.33 -1.00 -7.45
C GLU A 51 -8.54 0.29 -6.65
N MET A 52 -7.82 0.45 -5.54
CA MET A 52 -7.90 1.64 -4.68
C MET A 52 -7.47 2.93 -5.37
N HIS A 53 -6.69 2.89 -6.46
CA HIS A 53 -6.41 4.08 -7.26
C HIS A 53 -7.69 4.67 -7.86
N SER A 54 -8.65 3.83 -8.28
CA SER A 54 -9.92 4.29 -8.86
C SER A 54 -10.73 5.17 -7.89
N TYR A 55 -10.48 5.03 -6.58
CA TYR A 55 -11.09 5.81 -5.50
C TYR A 55 -10.28 7.06 -5.10
N MET A 56 -9.07 7.27 -5.67
CA MET A 56 -8.27 8.47 -5.45
C MET A 56 -8.67 9.60 -6.40
N SER A 57 -8.34 10.84 -6.04
CA SER A 57 -8.50 11.98 -6.95
C SER A 57 -7.67 11.77 -8.24
N PRO A 58 -8.15 12.26 -9.41
CA PRO A 58 -7.44 12.07 -10.67
C PRO A 58 -5.98 12.57 -10.63
N ARG A 59 -5.72 13.70 -9.96
CA ARG A 59 -4.37 14.26 -9.84
C ARG A 59 -3.44 13.39 -8.99
N HIS A 60 -3.94 12.79 -7.91
CA HIS A 60 -3.13 11.88 -7.08
C HIS A 60 -2.77 10.60 -7.84
N ARG A 61 -3.73 10.03 -8.59
CA ARG A 61 -3.46 8.88 -9.47
C ARG A 61 -2.38 9.21 -10.50
N GLN A 62 -2.55 10.33 -11.21
CA GLN A 62 -1.60 10.77 -12.24
C GLN A 62 -0.20 10.96 -11.67
N PHE A 63 -0.10 11.52 -10.46
CA PHE A 63 1.17 11.67 -9.75
C PHE A 63 1.85 10.32 -9.47
N ILE A 64 1.12 9.34 -8.93
CA ILE A 64 1.66 8.00 -8.67
C ILE A 64 2.12 7.32 -9.97
N VAL A 65 1.33 7.42 -11.04
CA VAL A 65 1.68 6.87 -12.36
C VAL A 65 2.93 7.56 -12.93
N ALA A 66 3.04 8.88 -12.78
CA ALA A 66 4.20 9.63 -13.24
C ALA A 66 5.49 9.19 -12.52
N ILE A 67 5.44 8.95 -11.21
CA ILE A 67 6.58 8.40 -10.46
C ILE A 67 6.94 7.00 -10.99
N TRP A 68 5.96 6.11 -11.15
CA TRP A 68 6.20 4.76 -11.67
C TRP A 68 6.77 4.73 -13.09
N SER A 69 6.40 5.70 -13.92
CA SER A 69 6.85 5.79 -15.32
C SER A 69 8.19 6.51 -15.46
N GLY A 70 8.68 7.12 -14.39
CA GLY A 70 9.96 7.82 -14.37
C GLY A 70 11.16 6.89 -14.23
N PRO A 71 12.39 7.45 -14.23
CA PRO A 71 13.60 6.70 -13.96
C PRO A 71 13.57 6.02 -12.59
N SER A 72 14.05 4.78 -12.51
CA SER A 72 14.07 4.03 -11.26
C SER A 72 15.20 4.50 -10.34
N ILE A 73 14.85 5.06 -9.18
CA ILE A 73 15.81 5.41 -8.11
C ILE A 73 16.58 4.16 -7.68
N LYS A 74 15.87 3.04 -7.47
CA LYS A 74 16.48 1.78 -7.04
C LYS A 74 17.51 1.28 -8.06
N GLN A 75 17.17 1.27 -9.35
CA GLN A 75 18.09 0.82 -10.38
C GLN A 75 19.31 1.74 -10.48
N PHE A 76 19.10 3.06 -10.44
CA PHE A 76 20.21 4.03 -10.45
C PHE A 76 21.20 3.75 -9.31
N ILE A 77 20.71 3.44 -8.10
CA ILE A 77 21.57 3.12 -6.95
C ILE A 77 22.32 1.81 -7.16
N ILE A 78 21.66 0.76 -7.67
CA ILE A 78 22.30 -0.52 -8.00
C ILE A 78 23.42 -0.32 -9.03
N ASP A 79 23.16 0.44 -10.10
CA ASP A 79 24.12 0.67 -11.18
C ASP A 79 25.37 1.44 -10.70
N HIS A 80 25.23 2.24 -9.64
CA HIS A 80 26.32 3.06 -9.08
C HIS A 80 26.87 2.53 -7.76
N GLN A 81 26.47 1.33 -7.33
CA GLN A 81 26.77 0.78 -6.00
C GLN A 81 28.28 0.75 -5.69
N GLN A 82 29.14 0.45 -6.66
CA GLN A 82 30.59 0.42 -6.48
C GLN A 82 31.20 1.82 -6.31
N SER A 83 30.65 2.81 -7.03
CA SER A 83 31.15 4.20 -7.01
C SER A 83 30.59 5.04 -5.87
N HIS A 84 29.38 4.72 -5.41
CA HIS A 84 28.64 5.48 -4.39
C HIS A 84 27.95 4.54 -3.39
N PRO A 85 28.71 3.72 -2.62
CA PRO A 85 28.13 2.68 -1.76
C PRO A 85 27.18 3.22 -0.69
N ALA A 86 27.40 4.45 -0.21
CA ALA A 86 26.52 5.10 0.78
C ALA A 86 25.07 5.29 0.30
N LEU A 87 24.81 5.30 -1.03
CA LEU A 87 23.45 5.40 -1.56
C LEU A 87 22.62 4.14 -1.27
N CYS A 88 23.26 2.96 -1.22
CA CYS A 88 22.57 1.72 -0.85
C CYS A 88 22.09 1.79 0.60
N ASP A 89 22.93 2.26 1.52
CA ASP A 89 22.58 2.38 2.94
C ASP A 89 21.45 3.40 3.14
N LEU A 90 21.51 4.56 2.48
CA LEU A 90 20.45 5.58 2.54
C LEU A 90 19.12 5.06 1.96
N TYR A 91 19.15 4.37 0.83
CA TYR A 91 17.94 3.76 0.27
C TYR A 91 17.37 2.69 1.19
N ASN A 92 18.21 1.80 1.71
CA ASN A 92 17.79 0.76 2.64
C ASN A 92 17.18 1.37 3.91
N HIS A 93 17.73 2.46 4.43
CA HIS A 93 17.15 3.19 5.54
C HIS A 93 15.74 3.72 5.22
N CYS A 94 15.52 4.29 4.03
CA CYS A 94 14.17 4.70 3.61
C CYS A 94 13.18 3.52 3.54
N VAL A 95 13.62 2.36 3.03
CA VAL A 95 12.80 1.14 2.97
C VAL A 95 12.47 0.65 4.38
N GLU A 96 13.43 0.68 5.31
CA GLU A 96 13.26 0.31 6.70
C GLU A 96 12.28 1.22 7.44
N GLU A 97 12.35 2.54 7.24
CA GLU A 97 11.40 3.47 7.84
C GLU A 97 9.97 3.22 7.34
N LEU A 98 9.82 2.90 6.05
CA LEU A 98 8.52 2.51 5.51
C LEU A 98 8.03 1.17 6.07
N MET A 99 8.93 0.21 6.33
CA MET A 99 8.58 -1.02 7.04
C MET A 99 8.13 -0.75 8.47
N ASN A 100 8.84 0.12 9.19
CA ASN A 100 8.51 0.52 10.56
C ASN A 100 7.12 1.15 10.62
N PHE A 101 6.81 2.04 9.68
CA PHE A 101 5.48 2.61 9.53
C PHE A 101 4.41 1.52 9.32
N ARG A 102 4.63 0.57 8.40
CA ARG A 102 3.69 -0.54 8.12
C ARG A 102 3.47 -1.44 9.34
N LYS A 103 4.53 -1.73 10.10
CA LYS A 103 4.46 -2.51 11.34
C LYS A 103 3.68 -1.80 12.44
N GLN A 104 3.91 -0.50 12.63
CA GLN A 104 3.14 0.32 13.56
C GLN A 104 1.67 0.39 13.15
N HIS A 105 1.39 0.55 11.84
CA HIS A 105 0.03 0.56 11.33
C HIS A 105 -0.70 -0.77 11.60
N LEU A 106 -0.03 -1.92 11.42
CA LEU A 106 -0.59 -3.22 11.79
C LEU A 106 -0.88 -3.32 13.29
N ALA A 107 0.02 -2.83 14.15
CA ALA A 107 -0.20 -2.83 15.60
C ALA A 107 -1.44 -2.01 15.98
N ILE A 108 -1.60 -0.81 15.40
CA ILE A 108 -2.78 0.04 15.59
C ILE A 108 -4.04 -0.70 15.08
N ALA A 109 -4.04 -1.24 13.87
CA ALA A 109 -5.18 -1.96 13.34
C ALA A 109 -5.56 -3.18 14.20
N ALA A 110 -4.57 -3.91 14.72
CA ALA A 110 -4.82 -5.02 15.64
C ALA A 110 -5.44 -4.55 16.96
N GLN A 111 -4.93 -3.45 17.55
CA GLN A 111 -5.44 -2.90 18.81
C GLN A 111 -6.88 -2.38 18.68
N TYR A 112 -7.20 -1.70 17.59
CA TYR A 112 -8.49 -1.02 17.42
C TYR A 112 -9.55 -1.83 16.68
N ILE A 113 -9.17 -2.89 15.97
CA ILE A 113 -10.11 -3.75 15.24
C ILE A 113 -10.12 -5.16 15.86
N LEU A 114 -8.98 -5.86 15.79
CA LEU A 114 -8.94 -7.28 16.19
C LEU A 114 -9.19 -7.47 17.69
N GLN A 115 -8.60 -6.64 18.55
CA GLN A 115 -8.78 -6.77 20.00
C GLN A 115 -10.18 -6.32 20.44
N GLN A 116 -10.77 -5.33 19.75
CA GLN A 116 -12.12 -4.83 20.07
C GLN A 116 -13.22 -5.76 19.54
N ALA A 117 -12.97 -6.44 18.42
CA ALA A 117 -13.90 -7.38 17.80
C ALA A 117 -13.14 -8.59 17.23
N PRO A 118 -12.75 -9.58 18.06
CA PRO A 118 -11.92 -10.72 17.65
C PRO A 118 -12.53 -11.60 16.54
N LYS A 119 -13.85 -11.55 16.39
CA LYS A 119 -14.59 -12.27 15.34
C LYS A 119 -14.61 -11.53 14.00
N GLU A 120 -14.28 -10.24 13.98
CA GLU A 120 -14.29 -9.38 12.79
C GLU A 120 -12.87 -9.16 12.25
N GLN A 121 -12.50 -9.95 11.24
CA GLN A 121 -11.18 -9.88 10.61
C GLN A 121 -11.19 -9.08 9.30
N ARG A 122 -12.37 -8.60 8.88
CA ARG A 122 -12.53 -7.87 7.63
C ARG A 122 -12.33 -6.37 7.89
N GLY A 123 -11.31 -5.80 7.26
CA GLY A 123 -11.13 -4.36 7.24
C GLY A 123 -12.25 -3.68 6.46
N THR A 124 -12.43 -2.38 6.70
CA THR A 124 -13.43 -1.53 6.02
C THR A 124 -13.24 -1.47 4.51
N GLY A 125 -12.00 -1.60 4.02
CA GLY A 125 -11.67 -1.75 2.60
C GLY A 125 -12.06 -3.11 2.00
N GLY A 126 -12.57 -4.04 2.81
CA GLY A 126 -13.07 -5.34 2.36
C GLY A 126 -12.05 -6.49 2.42
N THR A 127 -10.79 -6.22 2.75
CA THR A 127 -9.70 -7.21 2.89
C THR A 127 -9.73 -7.92 4.24
N ASN A 128 -9.23 -9.17 4.32
CA ASN A 128 -8.73 -9.70 5.59
C ASN A 128 -7.43 -8.94 5.95
N PHE A 129 -7.53 -7.98 6.88
CA PHE A 129 -6.54 -6.90 6.96
C PHE A 129 -5.21 -7.36 7.56
N VAL A 130 -5.20 -8.29 8.52
CA VAL A 130 -3.95 -8.79 9.14
C VAL A 130 -3.02 -9.47 8.12
N PRO A 131 -3.45 -10.49 7.35
CA PRO A 131 -2.58 -11.13 6.36
C PRO A 131 -2.24 -10.16 5.22
N PHE A 132 -3.15 -9.26 4.85
CA PHE A 132 -2.88 -8.23 3.86
C PHE A 132 -1.73 -7.30 4.31
N LEU A 133 -1.82 -6.73 5.51
CA LEU A 133 -0.82 -5.81 6.04
C LEU A 133 0.54 -6.50 6.26
N LYS A 134 0.56 -7.74 6.76
CA LYS A 134 1.80 -8.53 6.87
C LYS A 134 2.45 -8.78 5.51
N LYS A 135 1.65 -9.06 4.48
CA LYS A 135 2.16 -9.28 3.11
C LYS A 135 2.73 -8.00 2.51
N VAL A 136 2.07 -6.87 2.73
CA VAL A 136 2.53 -5.53 2.34
C VAL A 136 3.87 -5.20 3.01
N GLU A 137 4.01 -5.44 4.31
CA GLU A 137 5.28 -5.31 5.05
C GLU A 137 6.38 -6.22 4.47
N ALA A 138 6.10 -7.51 4.26
CA ALA A 138 7.07 -8.45 3.72
C ALA A 138 7.54 -8.08 2.30
N GLN A 139 6.63 -7.59 1.46
CA GLN A 139 6.96 -7.13 0.11
C GLN A 139 7.83 -5.85 0.12
N THR A 140 7.66 -4.96 1.10
CA THR A 140 8.63 -3.86 1.31
C THR A 140 10.00 -4.40 1.66
N LYS A 141 10.08 -5.33 2.62
CA LYS A 141 11.36 -5.88 3.06
C LYS A 141 12.13 -6.55 1.93
N ALA A 142 11.42 -7.22 1.02
CA ALA A 142 12.03 -7.84 -0.16
C ALA A 142 12.68 -6.85 -1.14
N ASN A 143 12.50 -5.53 -0.94
CA ASN A 143 13.08 -4.50 -1.80
C ASN A 143 14.38 -3.88 -1.28
N LEU A 144 14.89 -4.32 -0.14
CA LEU A 144 16.25 -3.97 0.31
C LEU A 144 17.29 -4.40 -0.73
N ILE A 145 18.31 -3.58 -0.92
CA ILE A 145 19.46 -3.87 -1.78
C ILE A 145 20.50 -4.60 -0.93
N SER A 146 21.03 -5.71 -1.43
CA SER A 146 22.17 -6.38 -0.81
C SER A 146 23.44 -5.56 -1.04
N ASN A 147 24.19 -5.28 0.03
CA ASN A 147 25.50 -4.66 -0.10
C ASN A 147 26.44 -5.69 -0.74
N VAL A 148 26.98 -5.36 -1.92
CA VAL A 148 28.06 -6.12 -2.54
C VAL A 148 29.30 -5.85 -1.70
N VAL A 149 29.80 -6.89 -1.05
CA VAL A 149 31.09 -6.89 -0.33
C VAL A 149 32.23 -6.85 -1.34
#